data_AF-A0A950CQL8-F1
#
_entry.id   AF-A0A950CQL8-F1
#
_cell.length_a   1.000
_cell.length_b   1.000
_cell.length_c   1.000
_cell.angle_alpha   90.00
_cell.angle_beta   90.00
_cell.angle_gamma   90.00
#
_symmetry.space_group_name_H-M   'P 1'
#
loop_
_entity.id
_entity.type
_entity.pdbx_description
1 polymer ?
#
loop_
_entity_poly.entity_id
_entity_poly.type
_entity_poly.pdbx_seq_one_letter_code
_entity_poly.pdbx_strand_id
1 'polypeptide(L)'
;MGDDKRLHRQDPERTGPIRSFGEMYTSRLGTKLRAETATNSAAREEAAGAPAEGVGLAYRIIDKHINDGRRSAGMLNGQPYNTRAAADRIQEVIERTLGSWRELLPLWLEAVATAVTIEPLRMPPTPPPAMPNGENRDASAGGGASAIAIEMMSIRPVTVSIDLRENSDQMPLAALGLRAVDRSKPELSDIGIEPDVAGGIKVRICVPQSHPAGTYSGVIVNRETGESRGTLTVRVVEP
;
A
#
# COMPACT_ATOMS: atom_id res chain seq x y z
N MET A 1 28.17 -46.10 -40.11
CA MET A 1 27.18 -45.22 -40.77
C MET A 1 25.89 -45.37 -39.98
N GLY A 2 25.67 -44.50 -38.99
CA GLY A 2 24.46 -44.47 -38.19
C GLY A 2 23.59 -43.31 -38.66
N ASP A 3 22.34 -43.60 -38.98
CA ASP A 3 21.37 -42.61 -39.46
C ASP A 3 20.94 -41.70 -38.31
N ASP A 4 21.51 -40.49 -38.25
CA ASP A 4 21.07 -39.40 -37.37
C ASP A 4 19.72 -38.84 -37.84
N LYS A 5 18.64 -39.56 -37.53
CA LYS A 5 17.26 -39.13 -37.80
C LYS A 5 16.86 -38.09 -36.76
N ARG A 6 17.06 -36.81 -37.10
CA ARG A 6 16.68 -35.67 -36.26
C ARG A 6 15.19 -35.72 -35.92
N LEU A 7 14.88 -35.75 -34.62
CA LEU A 7 13.51 -35.73 -34.09
C LEU A 7 12.87 -34.38 -34.41
N HIS A 8 11.99 -34.35 -35.41
CA HIS A 8 11.14 -33.19 -35.68
C HIS A 8 9.91 -33.24 -34.77
N ARG A 9 9.68 -32.15 -34.03
CA ARG A 9 8.39 -31.92 -33.37
C ARG A 9 7.35 -31.59 -34.43
N GLN A 10 6.15 -32.11 -34.26
CA GLN A 10 5.01 -31.71 -35.08
C GLN A 10 4.67 -30.25 -34.79
N ASP A 11 4.54 -29.46 -35.84
CA ASP A 11 4.12 -28.06 -35.71
C ASP A 11 2.68 -28.01 -35.20
N PRO A 12 2.40 -27.24 -34.13
CA PRO A 12 1.06 -27.13 -33.59
C PRO A 12 0.13 -26.48 -34.59
N GLU A 13 -1.11 -26.95 -34.62
CA GLU A 13 -2.15 -26.46 -35.53
C GLU A 13 -2.39 -24.96 -35.27
N ARG A 14 -2.20 -24.12 -36.30
CA ARG A 14 -2.47 -22.68 -36.21
C ARG A 14 -3.97 -22.44 -36.19
N THR A 15 -4.57 -22.48 -35.00
CA THR A 15 -5.92 -21.97 -34.79
C THR A 15 -5.93 -20.46 -35.05
N GLY A 16 -6.87 -19.99 -35.87
CA GLY A 16 -7.02 -18.57 -36.22
C GLY A 16 -7.24 -17.66 -35.00
N PRO A 17 -7.32 -16.34 -35.22
CA PRO A 17 -7.43 -15.37 -34.12
C PRO A 17 -8.66 -15.65 -33.26
N ILE A 18 -8.44 -15.96 -31.98
CA ILE A 18 -9.48 -16.23 -31.00
C ILE A 18 -10.21 -14.91 -30.71
N ARG A 19 -11.40 -14.73 -31.30
CA ARG A 19 -12.25 -13.53 -31.11
C ARG A 19 -13.26 -13.69 -29.95
N SER A 20 -13.20 -14.78 -29.19
CA SER A 20 -14.18 -15.13 -28.14
C SER A 20 -13.75 -14.76 -26.71
N PHE A 21 -12.89 -13.74 -26.53
CA PHE A 21 -12.48 -13.29 -25.19
C PHE A 21 -13.66 -12.82 -24.30
N GLY A 22 -14.76 -12.33 -24.90
CA GLY A 22 -15.93 -11.88 -24.16
C GLY A 22 -16.75 -12.99 -23.49
N GLU A 23 -16.68 -14.22 -24.01
CA GLU A 23 -17.49 -15.33 -23.51
C GLU A 23 -16.86 -16.06 -22.32
N MET A 24 -15.54 -15.93 -22.11
CA MET A 24 -14.86 -16.56 -20.99
C MET A 24 -15.27 -15.99 -19.63
N TYR A 25 -15.73 -14.73 -19.57
CA TYR A 25 -16.10 -14.07 -18.31
C TYR A 25 -17.58 -14.18 -17.97
N THR A 26 -18.46 -14.54 -18.90
CA THR A 26 -19.92 -14.58 -18.66
C THR A 26 -20.45 -15.98 -18.32
N SER A 27 -19.69 -17.04 -18.62
CA SER A 27 -20.23 -18.42 -18.59
C SER A 27 -20.39 -19.04 -17.19
N ARG A 28 -19.73 -18.53 -16.13
CA ARG A 28 -19.67 -19.26 -14.85
C ARG A 28 -20.54 -18.74 -13.70
N LEU A 29 -21.26 -17.63 -13.86
CA LEU A 29 -22.08 -17.03 -12.79
C LEU A 29 -23.60 -17.09 -13.01
N GLY A 30 -24.08 -17.62 -14.14
CA GLY A 30 -25.44 -17.32 -14.61
C GLY A 30 -26.53 -18.39 -14.52
N THR A 31 -26.29 -19.63 -14.09
CA THR A 31 -27.23 -20.73 -14.42
C THR A 31 -27.75 -21.58 -13.26
N LYS A 32 -27.53 -21.21 -12.00
CA LYS A 32 -28.08 -21.97 -10.85
C LYS A 32 -29.09 -21.23 -9.95
N LEU A 33 -29.47 -19.99 -10.26
CA LEU A 33 -30.45 -19.23 -9.45
C LEU A 33 -31.84 -19.06 -10.10
N ARG A 34 -32.14 -19.74 -11.21
CA ARG A 34 -33.40 -19.55 -11.95
C ARG A 34 -34.47 -20.64 -11.72
N ALA A 35 -34.28 -21.58 -10.81
CA ALA A 35 -35.21 -22.70 -10.63
C ALA A 35 -35.98 -22.75 -9.29
N GLU A 36 -35.73 -21.85 -8.32
CA GLU A 36 -36.34 -21.97 -6.98
C GLU A 36 -37.04 -20.71 -6.45
N THR A 37 -37.26 -19.68 -7.27
CA THR A 37 -37.84 -18.40 -6.80
C THR A 37 -39.20 -18.11 -7.43
N ALA A 38 -40.14 -19.05 -7.32
CA ALA A 38 -41.53 -18.86 -7.79
C ALA A 38 -42.59 -18.92 -6.67
N THR A 39 -42.23 -18.94 -5.39
CA THR A 39 -43.23 -19.09 -4.31
C THR A 39 -43.16 -18.13 -3.12
N ASN A 40 -42.30 -17.09 -3.12
CA ASN A 40 -42.26 -16.13 -1.99
C ASN A 40 -42.04 -14.67 -2.43
N SER A 41 -42.85 -14.18 -3.36
CA SER A 41 -42.83 -12.80 -3.87
C SER A 41 -43.90 -11.93 -3.22
N ALA A 42 -43.79 -11.69 -1.91
CA ALA A 42 -44.61 -10.66 -1.24
C ALA A 42 -43.94 -9.99 -0.02
N ALA A 43 -42.74 -10.39 0.40
CA ALA A 43 -42.13 -9.86 1.64
C ALA A 43 -40.64 -9.50 1.51
N ARG A 44 -40.11 -9.27 0.30
CA ARG A 44 -38.66 -9.05 0.10
C ARG A 44 -38.34 -8.02 -0.98
N GLU A 45 -39.03 -6.87 -0.97
CA GLU A 45 -38.71 -5.75 -1.87
C GLU A 45 -37.71 -4.73 -1.27
N GLU A 46 -37.35 -4.83 0.03
CA GLU A 46 -36.50 -3.80 0.67
C GLU A 46 -35.00 -4.15 0.76
N ALA A 47 -34.58 -5.37 0.42
CA ALA A 47 -33.18 -5.83 0.60
C ALA A 47 -32.42 -6.15 -0.71
N ALA A 48 -33.00 -5.86 -1.88
CA ALA A 48 -32.40 -6.17 -3.19
C ALA A 48 -31.75 -4.95 -3.88
N GLY A 49 -31.77 -3.76 -3.28
CA GLY A 49 -31.24 -2.52 -3.87
C GLY A 49 -29.72 -2.33 -3.72
N ALA A 50 -29.08 -2.93 -2.72
CA ALA A 50 -27.68 -2.65 -2.38
C ALA A 50 -26.62 -3.14 -3.40
N PRO A 51 -26.73 -4.33 -4.04
CA PRO A 51 -25.67 -4.79 -4.96
C PRO A 51 -25.76 -4.15 -6.35
N ALA A 52 -26.94 -3.67 -6.78
CA ALA A 52 -27.10 -2.98 -8.07
C ALA A 52 -26.48 -1.57 -8.05
N GLU A 53 -26.53 -0.90 -6.90
CA GLU A 53 -26.00 0.45 -6.72
C GLU A 53 -24.46 0.49 -6.74
N GLY A 54 -23.79 -0.52 -6.18
CA GLY A 54 -22.33 -0.64 -6.18
C GLY A 54 -21.72 -0.81 -7.57
N VAL A 55 -22.38 -1.59 -8.44
CA VAL A 55 -21.95 -1.76 -9.84
C VAL A 55 -22.10 -0.45 -10.61
N GLY A 56 -23.18 0.30 -10.38
CA GLY A 56 -23.37 1.63 -10.97
C GLY A 56 -22.28 2.63 -10.54
N LEU A 57 -21.87 2.60 -9.27
CA LEU A 57 -20.77 3.44 -8.77
C LEU A 57 -19.44 3.09 -9.47
N ALA A 58 -19.14 1.80 -9.63
CA ALA A 58 -17.90 1.35 -10.28
C ALA A 58 -17.80 1.82 -11.73
N TYR A 59 -18.87 1.68 -12.52
CA TYR A 59 -18.91 2.20 -13.90
C TYR A 59 -18.73 3.72 -13.95
N ARG A 60 -19.34 4.46 -13.01
CA ARG A 60 -19.20 5.93 -12.93
C ARG A 60 -17.76 6.38 -12.66
N ILE A 61 -17.02 5.65 -11.82
CA ILE A 61 -15.60 5.93 -11.55
C ILE A 61 -14.75 5.67 -12.80
N ILE A 62 -15.00 4.58 -13.51
CA ILE A 62 -14.27 4.25 -14.75
C ILE A 62 -14.51 5.33 -15.80
N ASP A 63 -15.76 5.74 -16.02
CA ASP A 63 -16.10 6.79 -16.99
C ASP A 63 -15.46 8.13 -16.62
N LYS A 64 -15.37 8.45 -15.32
CA LYS A 64 -14.68 9.65 -14.84
C LYS A 64 -13.19 9.61 -15.21
N HIS A 65 -12.50 8.50 -14.95
CA HIS A 65 -11.08 8.36 -15.29
C HIS A 65 -10.82 8.40 -16.81
N ILE A 66 -11.70 7.82 -17.62
CA ILE A 66 -11.60 7.88 -19.09
C ILE A 66 -11.73 9.34 -19.56
N ASN A 67 -12.67 10.10 -19.00
CA ASN A 67 -12.88 11.50 -19.35
C ASN A 67 -11.73 12.41 -18.87
N ASP A 68 -11.22 12.20 -17.65
CA ASP A 68 -10.07 12.94 -17.13
C ASP A 68 -8.79 12.64 -17.95
N GLY A 69 -8.62 11.38 -18.37
CA GLY A 69 -7.55 10.96 -19.28
C GLY A 69 -7.67 11.62 -20.65
N ARG A 70 -8.88 11.63 -21.24
CA ARG A 70 -9.14 12.33 -22.52
C ARG A 70 -8.87 13.82 -22.44
N ARG A 71 -9.28 14.48 -21.34
CA ARG A 71 -9.01 15.91 -21.13
C ARG A 71 -7.51 16.19 -21.01
N SER A 72 -6.79 15.36 -20.25
CA SER A 72 -5.34 15.48 -20.08
C SER A 72 -4.57 15.22 -21.38
N ALA A 73 -4.99 14.21 -22.15
CA ALA A 73 -4.41 13.91 -23.46
C ALA A 73 -4.72 15.00 -24.49
N GLY A 74 -5.90 15.61 -24.44
CA GLY A 74 -6.26 16.77 -25.28
C GLY A 74 -5.35 17.97 -25.03
N MET A 75 -4.97 18.23 -23.77
CA MET A 75 -4.00 19.27 -23.43
C MET A 75 -2.59 18.97 -23.96
N LEU A 76 -2.17 17.70 -23.95
CA LEU A 76 -0.87 17.28 -24.47
C LEU A 76 -0.81 17.28 -26.00
N ASN A 77 -1.89 16.92 -26.69
CA ASN A 77 -1.93 16.84 -28.15
C ASN A 77 -2.16 18.22 -28.82
N GLY A 78 -2.66 19.21 -28.08
CA GLY A 78 -2.92 20.55 -28.59
C GLY A 78 -1.71 21.49 -28.62
N GLN A 79 -0.60 21.15 -27.95
CA GLN A 79 0.61 21.95 -28.02
C GLN A 79 1.60 21.33 -29.03
N PRO A 80 1.95 22.03 -30.13
CA PRO A 80 3.00 21.57 -31.00
C PRO A 80 4.27 21.43 -30.16
N TYR A 81 4.89 20.24 -30.20
CA TYR A 81 6.14 19.91 -29.51
C TYR A 81 7.25 20.88 -29.94
N ASN A 82 7.32 22.03 -29.27
CA ASN A 82 8.38 22.98 -29.46
C ASN A 82 9.44 22.66 -28.40
N THR A 83 10.44 21.87 -28.80
CA THR A 83 11.53 21.37 -27.95
C THR A 83 12.33 22.49 -27.26
N ARG A 84 12.22 23.73 -27.75
CA ARG A 84 12.84 24.92 -27.13
C ARG A 84 12.09 25.42 -25.89
N ALA A 85 10.76 25.30 -25.84
CA ALA A 85 9.95 25.70 -24.68
C ALA A 85 10.03 24.69 -23.52
N ALA A 86 10.44 23.44 -23.79
CA ALA A 86 10.65 22.43 -22.77
C ALA A 86 11.85 22.74 -21.86
N ALA A 87 12.91 23.36 -22.41
CA ALA A 87 14.09 23.76 -21.63
C ALA A 87 13.76 24.88 -20.63
N ASP A 88 13.06 25.93 -21.09
CA ASP A 88 12.65 27.05 -20.23
C ASP A 88 11.71 26.58 -19.10
N ARG A 89 10.82 25.62 -19.39
CA ARG A 89 9.90 25.06 -18.39
C ARG A 89 10.61 24.18 -17.35
N ILE A 90 11.67 23.46 -17.75
CA ILE A 90 12.51 22.73 -16.80
C ILE A 90 13.24 23.74 -15.90
N GLN A 91 13.69 24.86 -16.44
CA GLN A 91 14.35 25.92 -15.67
C GLN A 91 13.40 26.55 -14.64
N GLU A 92 12.16 26.87 -15.03
CA GLU A 92 11.13 27.41 -14.12
C GLU A 92 10.76 26.39 -13.02
N VAL A 93 10.69 25.10 -13.37
CA VAL A 93 10.47 24.02 -12.39
C VAL A 93 11.66 23.90 -11.44
N ILE A 94 12.90 23.99 -11.93
CA ILE A 94 14.11 23.94 -11.10
C ILE A 94 14.15 25.15 -10.15
N GLU A 95 13.84 26.36 -10.61
CA GLU A 95 13.79 27.56 -9.78
C GLU A 95 12.72 27.46 -8.69
N ARG A 96 11.52 26.98 -9.04
CA ARG A 96 10.45 26.75 -8.06
C ARG A 96 10.81 25.66 -7.06
N THR A 97 11.49 24.61 -7.51
CA THR A 97 11.96 23.50 -6.66
C THR A 97 13.07 23.97 -5.72
N LEU A 98 14.01 24.79 -6.18
CA LEU A 98 15.06 25.37 -5.33
C LEU A 98 14.49 26.29 -4.24
N GLY A 99 13.42 27.03 -4.54
CA GLY A 99 12.66 27.78 -3.54
C GLY A 99 12.14 26.89 -2.43
N SER A 100 11.50 25.76 -2.76
CA SER A 100 10.99 24.80 -1.78
C SER A 100 12.08 24.12 -0.94
N TRP A 101 13.28 23.92 -1.51
CA TRP A 101 14.41 23.37 -0.74
C TRP A 101 14.94 24.33 0.33
N ARG A 102 14.83 25.66 0.12
CA ARG A 102 15.26 26.67 1.10
C ARG A 102 14.39 26.68 2.36
N GLU A 103 13.10 26.37 2.23
CA GLU A 103 12.18 26.29 3.37
C GLU A 103 12.35 24.99 4.18
N LEU A 104 12.86 23.94 3.54
CA LEU A 104 13.02 22.61 4.16
C LEU A 104 14.33 22.43 4.93
N LEU A 105 15.37 23.19 4.57
CA LEU A 105 16.70 23.15 5.20
C LEU A 105 16.70 23.50 6.70
N PRO A 106 16.00 24.56 7.16
CA PRO A 106 15.92 24.89 8.59
C PRO A 106 15.27 23.78 9.42
N LEU A 107 14.16 23.20 8.91
CA LEU A 107 13.44 22.09 9.55
C LEU A 107 14.31 20.83 9.66
N TRP A 108 15.09 20.53 8.62
CA TRP A 108 16.01 19.39 8.64
C TRP A 108 17.17 19.61 9.63
N LEU A 109 17.74 20.81 9.69
CA LEU A 109 18.78 21.15 10.67
C LEU A 109 18.26 21.12 12.11
N GLU A 110 17.03 21.57 12.35
CA GLU A 110 16.38 21.48 13.64
C GLU A 110 16.21 20.01 14.06
N ALA A 111 15.72 19.14 13.16
CA ALA A 111 15.60 17.70 13.42
C ALA A 111 16.96 17.03 13.76
N VAL A 112 18.03 17.41 13.06
CA VAL A 112 19.38 16.91 13.35
C VAL A 112 19.91 17.46 14.68
N ALA A 113 19.66 18.74 14.99
CA ALA A 113 20.04 19.33 16.27
C ALA A 113 19.36 18.60 17.43
N THR A 114 18.05 18.32 17.33
CA THR A 114 17.30 17.59 18.35
C THR A 114 17.83 16.16 18.55
N ALA A 115 18.27 15.50 17.48
CA ALA A 115 18.87 14.16 17.54
C ALA A 115 20.26 14.14 18.19
N VAL A 116 21.05 15.22 18.05
CA VAL A 116 22.39 15.33 18.64
C VAL A 116 22.34 15.79 20.11
N THR A 117 21.31 16.52 20.52
CA THR A 117 21.08 16.90 21.93
C THR A 117 20.44 15.79 22.77
N ILE A 118 20.29 14.57 22.27
CA ILE A 118 19.89 13.41 23.09
C ILE A 118 21.05 13.08 24.04
N GLU A 119 20.97 13.73 25.19
CA GLU A 119 21.87 13.74 26.33
C GLU A 119 22.09 12.31 26.89
N PRO A 120 23.34 11.94 27.27
CA PRO A 120 23.60 10.66 27.92
C PRO A 120 22.93 10.62 29.29
N LEU A 121 21.92 9.75 29.43
CA LEU A 121 21.39 9.15 30.66
C LEU A 121 21.82 9.86 31.97
N ARG A 122 21.18 10.99 32.28
CA ARG A 122 21.27 11.64 33.59
C ARG A 122 20.04 11.24 34.40
N MET A 123 20.23 10.37 35.40
CA MET A 123 19.18 10.02 36.36
C MET A 123 18.71 11.29 37.11
N PRO A 124 17.40 11.53 37.26
CA PRO A 124 16.92 12.63 38.07
C PRO A 124 16.89 12.25 39.57
N PRO A 125 17.34 13.12 40.49
CA PRO A 125 17.06 12.99 41.91
C PRO A 125 15.62 13.42 42.21
N THR A 126 14.99 12.68 43.12
CA THR A 126 13.61 12.83 43.60
C THR A 126 13.33 14.22 44.19
N PRO A 127 12.25 14.93 43.79
CA PRO A 127 11.78 16.12 44.49
C PRO A 127 10.57 15.84 45.43
N PRO A 128 10.38 16.65 46.50
CA PRO A 128 9.25 16.53 47.45
C PRO A 128 7.95 17.15 46.90
N PRO A 129 6.78 16.88 47.51
CA PRO A 129 5.48 17.20 46.93
C PRO A 129 5.10 18.66 47.15
N ALA A 130 4.75 19.35 46.07
CA ALA A 130 4.03 20.62 46.12
C ALA A 130 2.95 20.63 45.02
N MET A 131 1.69 20.63 45.43
CA MET A 131 0.59 21.20 44.65
C MET A 131 0.59 22.72 44.92
N PRO A 132 0.32 23.60 43.92
CA PRO A 132 -1.03 23.76 43.38
C PRO A 132 -1.16 24.15 41.89
N ASN A 133 -2.40 23.99 41.42
CA ASN A 133 -3.08 24.47 40.19
C ASN A 133 -2.52 25.68 39.42
N GLY A 134 -2.73 25.62 38.09
CA GLY A 134 -2.69 26.73 37.12
C GLY A 134 -2.26 26.21 35.75
N GLU A 135 -3.18 25.64 34.97
CA GLU A 135 -3.81 26.27 33.80
C GLU A 135 -2.90 26.49 32.58
N ASN A 136 -3.37 25.98 31.44
CA ASN A 136 -2.92 26.19 30.06
C ASN A 136 -1.58 25.57 29.64
N ARG A 137 -1.57 24.24 29.56
CA ARG A 137 -0.87 23.56 28.46
C ARG A 137 -1.84 23.47 27.29
N ASP A 138 -1.72 24.44 26.39
CA ASP A 138 -2.35 24.38 25.09
C ASP A 138 -1.93 23.09 24.39
N ALA A 139 -2.94 22.28 24.14
CA ALA A 139 -2.89 21.09 23.34
C ALA A 139 -2.62 21.48 21.88
N SER A 140 -1.37 21.34 21.43
CA SER A 140 -1.13 20.84 20.07
C SER A 140 -1.50 19.35 20.10
N ALA A 141 -2.73 18.92 19.76
CA ALA A 141 -3.29 18.91 18.40
C ALA A 141 -2.21 18.52 17.39
N GLY A 142 -2.15 17.32 16.83
CA GLY A 142 -3.09 16.21 16.86
C GLY A 142 -2.51 15.07 16.01
N GLY A 143 -1.27 14.67 16.29
CA GLY A 143 -0.68 13.47 15.74
C GLY A 143 -0.70 12.41 16.82
N GLY A 144 -1.82 11.67 16.94
CA GLY A 144 -1.88 10.51 17.82
C GLY A 144 -0.90 9.45 17.31
N ALA A 145 0.37 9.57 17.70
CA ALA A 145 1.41 8.62 17.36
C ALA A 145 1.07 7.31 18.09
N SER A 146 0.41 6.40 17.37
CA SER A 146 0.09 5.09 17.93
C SER A 146 1.39 4.35 18.23
N ALA A 147 1.48 3.78 19.43
CA ALA A 147 2.63 2.99 19.83
C ALA A 147 2.66 1.69 19.01
N ILE A 148 3.78 1.44 18.32
CA ILE A 148 3.97 0.23 17.51
C ILE A 148 5.00 -0.67 18.21
N ALA A 149 4.57 -1.85 18.62
CA ALA A 149 5.44 -2.90 19.16
C ALA A 149 5.75 -3.93 18.07
N ILE A 150 7.04 -4.19 17.83
CA ILE A 150 7.49 -5.13 16.79
C ILE A 150 8.11 -6.36 17.47
N GLU A 151 7.49 -7.52 17.28
CA GLU A 151 8.04 -8.83 17.63
C GLU A 151 8.68 -9.46 16.40
N MET A 152 9.98 -9.72 16.46
CA MET A 152 10.74 -10.23 15.34
C MET A 152 11.43 -11.55 15.68
N MET A 153 11.22 -12.56 14.83
CA MET A 153 11.93 -13.83 14.88
C MET A 153 12.76 -13.98 13.59
N SER A 154 14.07 -13.77 13.70
CA SER A 154 15.02 -13.92 12.60
C SER A 154 16.38 -14.36 13.15
N ILE A 155 17.06 -15.24 12.40
CA ILE A 155 18.46 -15.60 12.67
C ILE A 155 19.43 -14.57 12.06
N ARG A 156 18.97 -13.84 11.04
CA ARG A 156 19.77 -12.83 10.32
C ARG A 156 19.44 -11.43 10.79
N PRO A 157 20.36 -10.47 10.61
CA PRO A 157 20.07 -9.06 10.81
C PRO A 157 18.92 -8.61 9.90
N VAL A 158 17.90 -8.00 10.51
CA VAL A 158 16.72 -7.50 9.81
C VAL A 158 16.44 -6.07 10.25
N THR A 159 16.09 -5.22 9.28
CA THR A 159 15.60 -3.87 9.52
C THR A 159 14.13 -3.79 9.11
N VAL A 160 13.30 -3.27 9.99
CA VAL A 160 11.85 -3.13 9.76
C VAL A 160 11.50 -1.64 9.75
N SER A 161 10.74 -1.24 8.74
CA SER A 161 10.17 0.11 8.63
C SER A 161 8.67 -0.02 8.40
N ILE A 162 7.89 0.66 9.22
CA ILE A 162 6.43 0.67 9.16
C ILE A 162 5.99 2.11 9.05
N ASP A 163 5.15 2.38 8.07
CA ASP A 163 4.48 3.67 7.90
C ASP A 163 2.97 3.42 7.88
N LEU A 164 2.26 4.01 8.83
CA LEU A 164 0.83 3.85 9.02
C LEU A 164 0.15 5.22 8.99
N ARG A 165 -1.02 5.27 8.36
CA ARG A 165 -1.89 6.45 8.37
C ARG A 165 -2.50 6.66 9.75
N GLU A 166 -2.90 7.89 10.02
CA GLU A 166 -3.62 8.27 11.24
C GLU A 166 -4.86 7.37 11.47
N ASN A 167 -5.13 7.05 12.74
CA ASN A 167 -6.25 6.21 13.18
C ASN A 167 -6.24 4.78 12.64
N SER A 168 -5.08 4.24 12.24
CA SER A 168 -4.99 2.83 11.79
C SER A 168 -4.95 1.83 12.94
N ASP A 169 -4.67 2.29 14.15
CA ASP A 169 -4.63 1.55 15.41
C ASP A 169 -5.99 1.02 15.87
N GLN A 170 -7.06 1.70 15.47
CA GLN A 170 -8.44 1.31 15.79
C GLN A 170 -9.05 0.37 14.73
N MET A 171 -8.25 -0.07 13.75
CA MET A 171 -8.73 -0.87 12.62
C MET A 171 -8.18 -2.30 12.65
N PRO A 172 -8.93 -3.28 12.13
CA PRO A 172 -8.43 -4.64 11.97
C PRO A 172 -7.43 -4.67 10.80
N LEU A 173 -6.15 -4.44 11.07
CA LEU A 173 -5.12 -4.39 10.03
C LEU A 173 -4.68 -5.80 9.57
N ALA A 174 -4.25 -5.90 8.31
CA ALA A 174 -3.63 -7.09 7.75
C ALA A 174 -2.55 -6.71 6.73
N ALA A 175 -1.50 -7.53 6.62
CA ALA A 175 -0.52 -7.45 5.54
C ALA A 175 -0.77 -8.62 4.57
N LEU A 176 -0.85 -8.34 3.27
CA LEU A 176 -1.12 -9.35 2.23
C LEU A 176 0.16 -10.11 1.80
N GLY A 177 1.15 -10.21 2.68
CA GLY A 177 2.50 -10.66 2.37
C GLY A 177 3.39 -9.55 1.78
N LEU A 178 4.71 -9.69 1.93
CA LEU A 178 5.68 -8.74 1.42
C LEU A 178 6.39 -9.31 0.20
N ARG A 179 6.35 -8.55 -0.89
CA ARG A 179 7.00 -8.92 -2.14
C ARG A 179 8.43 -8.41 -2.14
N ALA A 180 9.36 -9.27 -2.57
CA ALA A 180 10.73 -8.84 -2.79
C ALA A 180 10.81 -7.82 -3.94
N VAL A 181 11.76 -6.88 -3.84
CA VAL A 181 12.10 -5.99 -4.95
C VAL A 181 12.54 -6.78 -6.19
N ASP A 182 13.26 -7.87 -5.96
CA ASP A 182 13.61 -8.86 -6.98
C ASP A 182 12.49 -9.91 -7.10
N ARG A 183 11.79 -9.91 -8.25
CA ARG A 183 10.66 -10.79 -8.52
C ARG A 183 11.02 -12.28 -8.58
N SER A 184 12.30 -12.63 -8.67
CA SER A 184 12.75 -14.03 -8.64
C SER A 184 12.69 -14.64 -7.24
N LYS A 185 12.62 -13.81 -6.19
CA LYS A 185 12.62 -14.25 -4.79
C LYS A 185 11.19 -14.52 -4.31
N PRO A 186 10.99 -15.53 -3.44
CA PRO A 186 9.69 -15.81 -2.85
C PRO A 186 9.21 -14.63 -1.99
N GLU A 187 7.90 -14.49 -1.82
CA GLU A 187 7.30 -13.50 -0.92
C GLU A 187 7.42 -13.92 0.55
N LEU A 188 7.51 -12.93 1.44
CA LEU A 188 7.50 -13.14 2.90
C LEU A 188 6.05 -13.06 3.41
N SER A 189 5.45 -14.20 3.72
CA SER A 189 4.03 -14.33 4.04
C SER A 189 3.71 -14.39 5.55
N ASP A 190 4.69 -14.72 6.40
CA ASP A 190 4.46 -14.92 7.84
C ASP A 190 4.54 -13.60 8.62
N ILE A 191 3.48 -12.81 8.49
CA ILE A 191 3.33 -11.48 9.09
C ILE A 191 1.97 -11.38 9.76
N GLY A 192 1.97 -11.25 11.08
CA GLY A 192 0.79 -10.98 11.89
C GLY A 192 0.73 -9.50 12.28
N ILE A 193 -0.45 -8.91 12.18
CA ILE A 193 -0.74 -7.60 12.77
C ILE A 193 -1.95 -7.79 13.67
N GLU A 194 -1.77 -7.51 14.96
CA GLU A 194 -2.79 -7.65 15.99
C GLU A 194 -2.89 -6.34 16.79
N PRO A 195 -4.10 -5.95 17.23
CA PRO A 195 -4.25 -4.84 18.16
C PRO A 195 -3.65 -5.24 19.51
N ASP A 196 -2.91 -4.32 20.14
CA ASP A 196 -2.40 -4.50 21.49
C ASP A 196 -3.46 -4.12 22.53
N VAL A 197 -3.45 -4.79 23.68
CA VAL A 197 -4.37 -4.51 24.81
C VAL A 197 -4.21 -3.10 25.37
N ALA A 198 -3.04 -2.47 25.17
CA ALA A 198 -2.77 -1.09 25.56
C ALA A 198 -3.27 -0.05 24.54
N GLY A 199 -3.96 -0.46 23.46
CA GLY A 199 -4.40 0.43 22.39
C GLY A 199 -3.32 0.76 21.36
N GLY A 200 -2.20 0.01 21.36
CA GLY A 200 -1.17 0.08 20.33
C GLY A 200 -1.36 -0.97 19.23
N ILE A 201 -0.37 -1.08 18.36
CA ILE A 201 -0.33 -2.10 17.31
C ILE A 201 0.84 -3.04 17.57
N LYS A 202 0.57 -4.34 17.56
CA LYS A 202 1.57 -5.40 17.68
C LYS A 202 1.80 -6.05 16.32
N VAL A 203 3.03 -5.98 15.83
CA VAL A 203 3.43 -6.56 14.55
C VAL A 203 4.38 -7.72 14.79
N ARG A 204 3.98 -8.94 14.40
CA ARG A 204 4.80 -10.14 14.46
C ARG A 204 5.35 -10.47 13.08
N ILE A 205 6.67 -10.57 12.97
CA ILE A 205 7.37 -10.88 11.71
C ILE A 205 8.27 -12.10 11.94
N CYS A 206 8.04 -13.16 11.17
CA CYS A 206 8.89 -14.35 11.16
C CYS A 206 9.64 -14.41 9.83
N VAL A 207 10.97 -14.40 9.87
CA VAL A 207 11.82 -14.54 8.68
C VAL A 207 12.48 -15.92 8.70
N PRO A 208 12.04 -16.86 7.84
CA PRO A 208 12.65 -18.17 7.76
C PRO A 208 14.15 -18.08 7.42
N GLN A 209 14.94 -19.02 7.97
CA GLN A 209 16.38 -19.08 7.69
C GLN A 209 16.68 -19.28 6.19
N SER A 210 15.83 -20.05 5.49
CA SER A 210 15.94 -20.34 4.06
C SER A 210 15.49 -19.20 3.14
N HIS A 211 14.92 -18.13 3.69
CA HIS A 211 14.44 -17.01 2.89
C HIS A 211 15.64 -16.26 2.28
N PRO A 212 15.64 -15.77 1.03
CA PRO A 212 16.80 -15.06 0.50
C PRO A 212 16.98 -13.69 1.18
N ALA A 213 18.20 -13.14 1.14
CA ALA A 213 18.44 -11.76 1.55
C ALA A 213 17.84 -10.79 0.54
N GLY A 214 17.41 -9.61 0.98
CA GLY A 214 16.78 -8.61 0.13
C GLY A 214 15.83 -7.68 0.86
N THR A 215 15.24 -6.76 0.10
CA THR A 215 14.20 -5.84 0.59
C THR A 215 12.84 -6.37 0.15
N TYR A 216 11.93 -6.46 1.12
CA TYR A 216 10.57 -6.94 0.98
C TYR A 216 9.62 -5.82 1.36
N SER A 217 8.66 -5.52 0.49
CA SER A 217 7.70 -4.43 0.70
C SER A 217 6.29 -4.92 0.46
N GLY A 218 5.34 -4.39 1.21
CA GLY A 218 3.92 -4.68 1.03
C GLY A 218 3.04 -3.62 1.66
N VAL A 219 1.76 -3.70 1.32
CA VAL A 219 0.74 -2.76 1.76
C VAL A 219 0.03 -3.34 2.98
N ILE A 220 -0.14 -2.50 3.99
CA ILE A 220 -1.01 -2.81 5.13
C ILE A 220 -2.41 -2.32 4.76
N VAL A 221 -3.39 -3.21 4.86
CA VAL A 221 -4.79 -2.93 4.53
C VAL A 221 -5.68 -3.10 5.75
N ASN A 222 -6.79 -2.40 5.78
CA ASN A 222 -7.90 -2.76 6.65
C ASN A 222 -8.51 -4.08 6.15
N ARG A 223 -8.56 -5.09 7.01
CA ARG A 223 -9.02 -6.45 6.71
C ARG A 223 -10.49 -6.50 6.30
N GLU A 224 -11.31 -5.60 6.84
CA GLU A 224 -12.76 -5.56 6.56
C GLU A 224 -13.07 -4.82 5.26
N THR A 225 -12.43 -3.66 5.05
CA THR A 225 -12.75 -2.78 3.90
C THR A 225 -11.83 -2.98 2.70
N GLY A 226 -10.65 -3.55 2.89
CA GLY A 226 -9.58 -3.63 1.89
C GLY A 226 -8.85 -2.31 1.64
N GLU A 227 -9.17 -1.25 2.39
CA GLU A 227 -8.54 0.06 2.22
C GLU A 227 -7.06 0.01 2.62
N SER A 228 -6.19 0.62 1.81
CA SER A 228 -4.77 0.79 2.16
C SER A 228 -4.59 1.77 3.33
N ARG A 229 -3.95 1.28 4.39
CA ARG A 229 -3.68 2.02 5.64
C ARG A 229 -2.20 2.31 5.85
N GLY A 230 -1.31 1.71 5.08
CA GLY A 230 0.12 1.95 5.24
C GLY A 230 1.01 1.03 4.42
N THR A 231 2.30 1.09 4.71
CA THR A 231 3.32 0.25 4.08
C THR A 231 4.23 -0.39 5.12
N LEU A 232 4.62 -1.64 4.87
CA LEU A 232 5.59 -2.38 5.66
C LEU A 232 6.76 -2.73 4.76
N THR A 233 7.97 -2.37 5.19
CA THR A 233 9.22 -2.73 4.53
C THR A 233 10.09 -3.52 5.49
N VAL A 234 10.57 -4.67 5.04
CA VAL A 234 11.48 -5.55 5.77
C VAL A 234 12.73 -5.76 4.92
N ARG A 235 13.89 -5.40 5.46
CA ARG A 235 15.18 -5.63 4.80
C ARG A 235 15.94 -6.71 5.54
N VAL A 236 16.23 -7.81 4.84
CA VAL A 236 17.02 -8.94 5.32
C VAL A 236 18.44 -8.80 4.76
N VAL A 237 19.44 -8.73 5.65
CA VAL A 237 20.86 -8.60 5.25
C VAL A 237 21.48 -9.99 5.07
N GLU A 238 22.48 -10.08 4.19
CA GLU A 238 23.32 -11.28 4.12
C GLU A 238 24.10 -11.47 5.44
N PRO A 239 24.28 -12.71 5.90
CA PRO A 239 25.05 -13.01 7.11
C PRO A 239 26.53 -12.67 6.97
#